data_AF-A0A5B7C2Y6-F1
#
_entry.id   AF-A0A5B7C2Y6-F1
#
_cell.length_a   1.000
_cell.length_b   1.000
_cell.length_c   1.000
_cell.angle_alpha   90.00
_cell.angle_beta   90.00
_cell.angle_gamma   90.00
#
_symmetry.space_group_name_H-M   'P 1'
#
loop_
_entity.id
_entity.type
_entity.pdbx_description
1 polymer ?
#
loop_
_entity_poly.entity_id
_entity_poly.type
_entity_poly.pdbx_seq_one_letter_code
_entity_poly.pdbx_strand_id
1 'polypeptide(L)'
;MKFMNFVDSVLLLQHSNIQTFRLLCEHPISIPRLDPWISAAVKRGVQELDIDIFGYIQPIHLPHSLFTCETLVILKLKRGLMFPIPSSICLPRLKVLHADIRNP
;
A
#
# COMPACT_ATOMS: atom_id res chain seq x y z
N MET A 1 5.43 18.71 -4.85
CA MET A 1 6.18 17.73 -5.68
C MET A 1 7.48 17.19 -5.05
N LYS A 2 8.17 17.91 -4.15
CA LYS A 2 9.46 17.44 -3.58
C LYS A 2 9.38 16.12 -2.77
N PHE A 3 8.32 15.94 -1.98
CA PHE A 3 8.13 14.73 -1.16
C PHE A 3 8.01 13.46 -2.00
N MET A 4 7.14 13.45 -3.02
CA MET A 4 6.91 12.26 -3.85
C MET A 4 8.20 11.82 -4.57
N ASN A 5 8.96 12.76 -5.12
CA ASN A 5 10.23 12.46 -5.79
C ASN A 5 11.28 11.88 -4.81
N PHE A 6 11.27 12.35 -3.56
CA PHE A 6 12.10 11.78 -2.51
C PHE A 6 11.72 10.32 -2.21
N VAL A 7 10.42 10.04 -2.06
CA VAL A 7 9.92 8.67 -1.83
C VAL A 7 10.30 7.76 -3.01
N ASP A 8 10.11 8.21 -4.25
CA ASP A 8 10.55 7.45 -5.43
C ASP A 8 12.04 7.13 -5.35
N SER A 9 12.86 8.13 -5.02
CA SER A 9 14.32 7.97 -4.97
C SER A 9 14.74 6.97 -3.89
N VAL A 10 14.17 7.05 -2.69
CA VAL A 10 14.45 6.10 -1.60
C VAL A 10 14.03 4.69 -1.98
N LEU A 11 12.84 4.53 -2.56
CA LEU A 11 12.34 3.22 -2.98
C LEU A 11 13.07 2.68 -4.22
N LEU A 12 13.66 3.51 -5.05
CA LEU A 12 14.49 3.06 -6.17
C LEU A 12 15.91 2.68 -5.73
N LEU A 13 16.51 3.43 -4.81
CA LEU A 13 17.95 3.33 -4.50
C LEU A 13 18.30 2.36 -3.36
N GLN A 14 17.41 2.12 -2.40
CA GLN A 14 17.75 1.35 -1.19
C GLN A 14 17.32 -0.11 -1.27
N HIS A 15 18.20 -1.10 -1.38
CA HIS A 15 17.77 -2.52 -1.50
C HIS A 15 17.51 -3.26 -0.19
N SER A 16 17.47 -2.57 0.96
CA SER A 16 17.23 -3.20 2.25
C SER A 16 15.79 -3.69 2.41
N ASN A 17 15.60 -4.70 3.26
CA ASN A 17 14.27 -5.15 3.65
C ASN A 17 13.50 -4.01 4.32
N ILE A 18 12.23 -3.86 3.96
CA ILE A 18 11.33 -2.90 4.57
C ILE A 18 10.44 -3.71 5.50
N GLN A 19 10.62 -3.60 6.82
CA GLN A 19 9.74 -4.31 7.74
C GLN A 19 8.35 -3.65 7.81
N THR A 20 8.33 -2.32 7.80
CA THR A 20 7.13 -1.51 7.96
C THR A 20 7.11 -0.41 6.91
N PHE A 21 6.02 -0.34 6.14
CA PHE A 21 5.75 0.74 5.20
C PHE A 21 4.49 1.47 5.62
N ARG A 22 4.62 2.74 6.00
CA ARG A 22 3.48 3.60 6.38
C ARG A 22 3.43 4.82 5.51
N LEU A 23 2.29 5.02 4.86
CA LEU A 23 2.01 6.19 4.05
C LEU A 23 0.82 6.93 4.66
N LEU A 24 1.13 7.97 5.43
CA LEU A 24 0.17 8.93 5.95
C LEU A 24 0.26 10.21 5.12
N CYS A 25 -0.81 10.57 4.42
CA CYS A 25 -0.84 11.80 3.64
C CYS A 25 -2.21 12.48 3.72
N GLU A 26 -2.22 13.69 4.28
CA GLU A 26 -3.42 14.52 4.37
C GLU A 26 -3.73 15.29 3.07
N HIS A 27 -2.82 15.23 2.10
CA HIS A 27 -2.97 15.89 0.80
C HIS A 27 -3.10 14.82 -0.30
N PRO A 28 -3.80 15.14 -1.41
CA PRO A 28 -3.86 14.23 -2.54
C PRO A 28 -2.46 13.87 -3.06
N ILE A 29 -2.18 12.58 -3.20
CA ILE A 29 -0.99 12.06 -3.87
C ILE A 29 -1.30 11.71 -5.33
N SER A 30 -0.25 11.50 -6.13
CA SER A 30 -0.45 11.02 -7.50
C SER A 30 -0.75 9.52 -7.48
N ILE A 31 -1.96 9.11 -7.89
CA ILE A 31 -2.40 7.69 -7.90
C ILE A 31 -1.39 6.76 -8.60
N PRO A 32 -0.83 7.12 -9.78
CA PRO A 32 0.15 6.27 -10.46
C PRO A 32 1.42 5.96 -9.65
N ARG A 33 1.69 6.70 -8.56
CA ARG A 33 2.86 6.45 -7.69
C ARG A 33 2.57 5.43 -6.59
N LEU A 34 1.31 5.23 -6.22
CA LEU A 34 0.97 4.35 -5.11
C LEU A 34 1.30 2.89 -5.43
N ASP A 35 0.99 2.43 -6.64
CA ASP A 35 1.27 1.06 -7.07
C ASP A 35 2.78 0.73 -7.05
N PRO A 36 3.68 1.53 -7.67
CA PRO A 36 5.12 1.33 -7.56
C PRO A 36 5.63 1.32 -6.12
N TRP A 37 5.10 2.19 -5.25
CA TRP A 37 5.56 2.27 -3.87
C TRP A 37 5.18 1.04 -3.06
N ILE A 38 3.93 0.60 -3.16
CA ILE A 38 3.46 -0.62 -2.50
C ILE A 38 4.18 -1.84 -3.07
N SER A 39 4.31 -1.93 -4.40
CA SER A 39 5.04 -3.01 -5.06
C SER A 39 6.49 -3.10 -4.60
N ALA A 40 7.17 -1.97 -4.41
CA ALA A 40 8.53 -1.93 -3.89
C ALA A 40 8.61 -2.43 -2.43
N ALA A 41 7.66 -2.01 -1.58
CA ALA A 41 7.58 -2.49 -0.20
C ALA A 41 7.34 -4.02 -0.14
N VAL A 42 6.39 -4.53 -0.92
CA VAL A 42 6.08 -5.96 -1.03
C VAL A 42 7.30 -6.76 -1.48
N LYS A 43 8.01 -6.31 -2.53
CA LYS A 43 9.23 -6.95 -3.02
C LYS A 43 10.36 -6.99 -1.98
N ARG A 44 10.30 -6.13 -0.95
CA ARG A 44 11.28 -6.03 0.13
C ARG A 44 10.84 -6.71 1.42
N GLY A 45 9.82 -7.57 1.33
CA GLY A 45 9.39 -8.43 2.44
C GLY A 45 8.66 -7.68 3.55
N VAL A 46 7.82 -6.70 3.19
CA VAL A 46 7.03 -5.94 4.15
C VAL A 46 6.16 -6.83 5.03
N GLN A 47 6.17 -6.53 6.32
CA GLN A 47 5.38 -7.22 7.35
C GLN A 47 4.21 -6.35 7.81
N GLU A 48 4.39 -5.03 7.87
CA GLU A 48 3.31 -4.08 8.17
C GLU A 48 3.15 -3.06 7.04
N LEU A 49 1.96 -3.00 6.47
CA LEU A 49 1.56 -2.00 5.49
C LEU A 49 0.39 -1.17 6.05
N ASP A 50 0.58 0.14 6.18
CA ASP A 50 -0.43 1.09 6.67
C ASP A 50 -0.59 2.24 5.66
N ILE A 51 -1.74 2.26 4.99
CA ILE A 51 -2.07 3.28 3.98
C ILE A 51 -3.24 4.12 4.50
N ASP A 52 -2.94 5.40 4.68
CA ASP A 52 -3.84 6.42 5.21
C ASP A 52 -3.69 7.69 4.37
N ILE A 53 -4.42 7.74 3.26
CA ILE A 53 -4.29 8.80 2.25
C ILE A 53 -5.64 9.48 2.01
N PHE A 54 -5.63 10.82 1.97
CA PHE A 54 -6.81 11.65 1.80
C PHE A 54 -7.12 11.94 0.33
N GLY A 55 -8.40 12.18 0.03
CA GLY A 55 -8.82 12.90 -1.18
C GLY A 55 -9.17 12.04 -2.40
N TYR A 56 -9.43 10.73 -2.22
CA TYR A 56 -9.83 9.86 -3.33
C TYR A 56 -11.33 9.55 -3.31
N ILE A 57 -11.99 9.89 -4.41
CA ILE A 57 -13.39 9.56 -4.68
C ILE A 57 -13.48 8.40 -5.69
N GLN A 58 -12.45 8.23 -6.52
CA GLN A 58 -12.36 7.17 -7.52
C GLN A 58 -11.63 5.93 -6.97
N PRO A 59 -11.95 4.73 -7.49
CA PRO A 59 -11.19 3.53 -7.17
C PRO A 59 -9.70 3.69 -7.44
N ILE A 60 -8.90 3.20 -6.51
CA ILE A 60 -7.46 3.13 -6.57
C ILE A 60 -7.08 1.68 -6.88
N HIS A 61 -6.12 1.51 -7.78
CA HIS A 61 -5.55 0.19 -8.04
C HIS A 61 -4.42 -0.07 -7.03
N LEU A 62 -4.63 -1.08 -6.19
CA LEU A 62 -3.58 -1.66 -5.37
C LEU A 62 -2.92 -2.81 -6.16
N PRO A 63 -1.59 -2.97 -6.08
CA PRO A 63 -0.90 -3.99 -6.84
C PRO A 63 -1.34 -5.39 -6.41
N HIS A 64 -1.51 -6.31 -7.37
CA HIS A 64 -1.88 -7.70 -7.08
C HIS A 64 -0.89 -8.38 -6.12
N SER A 65 0.40 -8.01 -6.19
CA SER A 65 1.45 -8.52 -5.32
C SER A 65 1.18 -8.26 -3.83
N LEU A 66 0.44 -7.20 -3.48
CA LEU A 66 0.01 -6.94 -2.11
C LEU A 66 -0.86 -8.07 -1.59
N PHE A 67 -1.79 -8.58 -2.41
CA PHE A 67 -2.78 -9.59 -2.03
C PHE A 67 -2.25 -11.02 -2.05
N THR A 68 -1.02 -11.20 -2.52
CA THR A 68 -0.29 -12.48 -2.50
C THR A 68 1.00 -12.39 -1.69
N CYS A 69 1.13 -11.37 -0.82
CA CYS A 69 2.36 -11.13 -0.07
C CYS A 69 2.52 -12.11 1.10
N GLU A 70 3.47 -13.02 0.98
CA GLU A 70 3.72 -14.07 1.98
C GLU A 70 4.28 -13.54 3.30
N THR A 71 4.92 -12.37 3.29
CA THR A 71 5.53 -11.75 4.49
C THR A 71 4.57 -10.88 5.28
N LEU A 72 3.45 -10.48 4.69
CA LEU A 72 2.54 -9.50 5.26
C LEU A 72 1.84 -10.05 6.51
N VAL A 73 1.97 -9.35 7.63
CA VAL A 73 1.38 -9.69 8.93
C VAL A 73 0.25 -8.73 9.29
N ILE A 74 0.43 -7.44 8.96
CA ILE A 74 -0.52 -6.37 9.29
C ILE A 74 -0.83 -5.59 8.00
N LEU A 75 -2.11 -5.52 7.65
CA LEU A 75 -2.62 -4.70 6.57
C LEU A 75 -3.63 -3.69 7.12
N LYS A 76 -3.36 -2.40 6.95
CA LYS A 76 -4.26 -1.30 7.31
C LYS A 76 -4.52 -0.43 6.08
N LEU A 77 -5.78 -0.38 5.66
CA LEU A 77 -6.30 0.45 4.58
C LEU A 77 -7.38 1.35 5.20
N LYS A 78 -7.13 2.66 5.25
CA LYS A 78 -7.96 3.62 5.99
C LYS A 78 -8.61 4.66 5.08
N ARG A 79 -9.62 5.38 5.59
CA ARG A 79 -10.33 6.47 4.91
C ARG A 79 -11.17 6.03 3.71
N GLY A 80 -11.74 4.83 3.77
CA GLY A 80 -12.69 4.41 2.75
C GLY A 80 -12.06 4.16 1.38
N LEU A 81 -10.81 3.68 1.32
CA LEU A 81 -10.14 3.44 0.03
C LEU A 81 -10.98 2.48 -0.81
N MET A 82 -11.42 2.95 -1.97
CA MET A 82 -12.11 2.13 -2.94
C MET A 82 -11.05 1.42 -3.78
N PHE A 83 -11.08 0.09 -3.87
CA PHE A 83 -10.21 -0.68 -4.74
C PHE A 83 -10.97 -1.93 -5.20
N PRO A 84 -10.72 -2.42 -6.42
CA PRO A 84 -11.33 -3.66 -6.87
C PRO A 84 -10.81 -4.80 -5.98
N ILE A 85 -11.74 -5.62 -5.47
CA ILE A 85 -11.38 -6.82 -4.73
C ILE A 85 -10.78 -7.82 -5.73
N PRO A 86 -9.56 -8.33 -5.50
CA PRO A 86 -8.97 -9.32 -6.39
C PRO A 86 -9.74 -10.64 -6.32
N SER A 87 -9.75 -11.39 -7.41
CA SER A 87 -10.41 -12.70 -7.50
C SER A 87 -9.76 -13.79 -6.64
N SER A 88 -8.51 -13.60 -6.24
CA SER A 88 -7.77 -14.50 -5.35
C SER A 88 -6.90 -13.70 -4.39
N ILE A 89 -6.88 -14.12 -3.13
CA ILE A 89 -6.10 -13.50 -2.06
C ILE A 89 -5.37 -14.64 -1.33
N CYS A 90 -4.05 -14.52 -1.20
CA CYS A 90 -3.19 -15.48 -0.50
C CYS A 90 -2.24 -14.73 0.44
N LEU A 91 -2.65 -14.57 1.70
CA LEU A 91 -1.89 -13.84 2.71
C LEU A 91 -1.62 -14.75 3.92
N PRO A 92 -0.76 -15.77 3.77
CA PRO A 92 -0.63 -16.87 4.73
C PRO A 92 -0.16 -16.46 6.13
N ARG A 93 0.46 -15.28 6.28
CA ARG A 93 0.96 -14.76 7.55
C ARG A 93 0.15 -13.60 8.12
N LEU A 94 -0.94 -13.19 7.45
CA LEU A 94 -1.74 -12.06 7.88
C LEU A 94 -2.45 -12.38 9.19
N LYS A 95 -2.24 -11.52 10.18
CA LYS A 95 -2.85 -11.61 11.52
C LYS A 95 -3.80 -10.47 11.80
N VAL A 96 -3.55 -9.30 11.20
CA VAL A 96 -4.35 -8.09 11.41
C VAL A 96 -4.74 -7.52 10.07
N LEU A 97 -6.06 -7.38 9.87
CA LEU A 97 -6.66 -6.67 8.76
C LEU A 97 -7.51 -5.53 9.32
N HIS A 98 -7.17 -4.30 8.95
CA HIS A 98 -8.03 -3.14 9.10
C HIS A 98 -8.34 -2.64 7.70
N ALA A 99 -9.61 -2.69 7.32
CA ALA A 99 -10.06 -2.14 6.05
C ALA A 99 -11.29 -1.27 6.31
N ASP A 100 -11.09 0.05 6.23
CA ASP A 100 -12.19 1.00 6.14
C ASP A 100 -12.62 1.01 4.67
N ILE A 101 -13.60 0.16 4.35
CA ILE A 101 -14.09 -0.05 2.98
C ILE A 101 -15.33 0.82 2.80
N ARG A 102 -15.30 1.76 1.85
CA ARG A 102 -16.52 2.40 1.37
C ARG A 102 -17.21 1.46 0.39
N ASN A 103 -18.39 0.96 0.78
CA ASN A 103 -19.28 0.25 -0.13
C ASN A 103 -19.81 1.28 -1.16
N PRO A 104 -19.85 0.96 -2.46
CA PRO A 104 -20.43 1.84 -3.48
C PRO A 104 -21.91 2.15 -3.21
#